data_AF-A0A2W4NGD9-F1
#
_entry.id   AF-A0A2W4NGD9-F1
#
_cell.length_a   1.000
_cell.length_b   1.000
_cell.length_c   1.000
_cell.angle_alpha   90.00
_cell.angle_beta   90.00
_cell.angle_gamma   90.00
#
_symmetry.space_group_name_H-M   'P 1'
#
loop_
_entity.id
_entity.type
_entity.pdbx_description
1 polymer ?
#
loop_
_entity_poly.entity_id
_entity_poly.type
_entity_poly.pdbx_seq_one_letter_code
_entity_poly.pdbx_strand_id
1 'polypeptide(L)'
;MTGFGAGQANIGDARISVEVRALNHRHTEVRVRLPNELLDQGAYVEQLARERLGRGRFDIGVRVLGSALPGARFSRERARRLYGELLELRDQIAPGAEVPFTAITAMPELI
;
A
#
# COMPACT_ATOMS: atom_id res chain seq x y z
N MET A 1 -29.17 -11.41 -17.85
CA MET A 1 -27.77 -11.74 -18.15
C MET A 1 -26.91 -11.36 -16.96
N THR A 2 -26.13 -12.31 -16.43
CA THR A 2 -25.15 -12.10 -15.36
C THR A 2 -23.75 -12.29 -15.93
N GLY A 3 -22.75 -11.64 -15.36
CA GLY A 3 -21.37 -11.73 -15.81
C GLY A 3 -20.39 -11.70 -14.64
N PHE A 4 -19.22 -12.29 -14.84
CA PHE A 4 -18.13 -12.27 -13.88
C PHE A 4 -16.81 -12.07 -14.63
N GLY A 5 -15.92 -11.26 -14.07
CA GLY A 5 -14.56 -11.09 -14.54
C GLY A 5 -13.60 -10.90 -13.37
N ALA A 6 -12.37 -11.36 -13.53
CA ALA A 6 -11.31 -11.12 -12.56
C ALA A 6 -9.99 -10.81 -13.27
N GLY A 7 -9.20 -9.92 -12.68
CA GLY A 7 -7.88 -9.53 -13.17
C GLY A 7 -6.92 -9.31 -12.02
N GLN A 8 -5.63 -9.48 -12.30
CA GLN A 8 -4.56 -9.26 -11.31
C GLN A 8 -3.40 -8.52 -11.94
N ALA A 9 -2.75 -7.65 -11.16
CA ALA A 9 -1.54 -6.94 -11.55
C ALA A 9 -0.60 -6.80 -10.35
N ASN A 10 0.71 -6.74 -10.61
CA ASN A 10 1.70 -6.43 -9.58
C ASN A 10 2.05 -4.93 -9.65
N ILE A 11 2.10 -4.28 -8.49
CA ILE A 11 2.54 -2.88 -8.33
C ILE A 11 3.59 -2.87 -7.21
N GLY A 12 4.86 -2.69 -7.57
CA GLY A 12 5.97 -2.88 -6.64
C GLY A 12 5.94 -4.29 -6.03
N ASP A 13 5.91 -4.36 -4.70
CA ASP A 13 5.84 -5.62 -3.94
C ASP A 13 4.39 -6.02 -3.58
N ALA A 14 3.40 -5.27 -4.06
CA ALA A 14 2.00 -5.61 -3.88
C ALA A 14 1.41 -6.29 -5.12
N ARG A 15 0.47 -7.20 -4.88
CA ARG A 15 -0.41 -7.77 -5.90
C ARG A 15 -1.81 -7.21 -5.69
N ILE A 16 -2.33 -6.55 -6.71
CA ILE A 16 -3.71 -6.07 -6.75
C ILE A 16 -4.55 -7.08 -7.51
N SER A 17 -5.68 -7.49 -6.93
CA SER A 17 -6.70 -8.28 -7.60
C SER A 17 -8.02 -7.54 -7.66
N VAL A 18 -8.66 -7.58 -8.82
CA VAL A 18 -9.95 -6.94 -9.07
C VAL A 18 -10.93 -8.02 -9.51
N GLU A 19 -12.09 -8.07 -8.87
CA GLU A 19 -13.23 -8.90 -9.25
C GLU A 19 -14.38 -7.99 -9.66
N VAL A 20 -15.06 -8.31 -10.76
CA VAL A 20 -16.25 -7.59 -11.25
C VAL A 20 -17.40 -8.59 -11.38
N ARG A 21 -18.51 -8.30 -10.70
CA ARG A 21 -19.78 -9.06 -10.82
C ARG A 21 -20.82 -8.17 -11.49
N ALA A 22 -21.45 -8.68 -12.55
CA ALA A 22 -22.48 -7.97 -13.30
C ALA A 22 -23.84 -8.65 -13.13
N LEU A 23 -24.87 -7.85 -12.88
CA LEU A 23 -26.27 -8.26 -12.79
C LEU A 23 -27.10 -7.50 -13.82
N ASN A 24 -28.17 -8.13 -14.30
CA ASN A 24 -29.11 -7.49 -15.20
C ASN A 24 -29.85 -6.37 -14.46
N HIS A 25 -29.59 -5.13 -14.87
CA HIS A 25 -30.25 -3.96 -14.34
C HIS A 25 -30.61 -3.03 -15.50
N ARG A 26 -31.62 -2.17 -15.32
CA ARG A 26 -32.10 -1.28 -16.38
C ARG A 26 -31.18 -0.09 -16.66
N HIS A 27 -30.47 0.37 -15.63
CA HIS A 27 -29.51 1.48 -15.69
C HIS A 27 -28.13 0.98 -15.29
N THR A 28 -27.09 1.67 -15.78
CA THR A 28 -25.71 1.45 -15.33
C THR A 28 -25.56 1.94 -13.90
N GLU A 29 -25.33 1.01 -12.99
CA GLU A 29 -25.04 1.27 -11.59
C GLU A 29 -23.71 0.62 -11.26
N VAL A 30 -22.75 1.41 -10.75
CA VAL A 30 -21.42 0.92 -10.40
C VAL A 30 -21.23 1.07 -8.91
N ARG A 31 -20.85 -0.02 -8.24
CA ARG A 31 -20.45 -0.02 -6.85
C ARG A 31 -19.00 -0.48 -6.77
N VAL A 32 -18.13 0.37 -6.25
CA VAL A 32 -16.72 0.05 -6.06
C VAL A 32 -16.45 -0.18 -4.57
N ARG A 33 -15.77 -1.27 -4.24
CA ARG A 33 -15.28 -1.60 -2.91
C ARG A 33 -13.76 -1.62 -2.94
N LEU A 34 -13.16 -0.61 -2.33
CA LEU A 34 -11.71 -0.43 -2.26
C LEU A 34 -11.21 -0.69 -0.83
N PRO A 35 -9.96 -1.18 -0.68
CA PRO A 35 -9.30 -1.20 0.61
C PRO A 35 -8.96 0.22 1.08
N ASN A 36 -8.68 0.37 2.38
CA ASN A 36 -8.40 1.67 3.00
C ASN A 36 -7.28 2.45 2.31
N GLU A 37 -6.27 1.74 1.82
CA GLU A 37 -5.09 2.32 1.13
C GLU A 37 -5.41 2.96 -0.22
N LEU A 38 -6.60 2.70 -0.80
CA LEU A 38 -6.98 3.16 -2.15
C LEU A 38 -8.31 3.94 -2.15
N LEU A 39 -8.84 4.36 -1.00
CA LEU A 39 -10.16 5.00 -0.93
C LEU A 39 -10.24 6.29 -1.77
N ASP A 40 -9.14 7.01 -1.90
CA ASP A 40 -9.00 8.20 -2.73
C ASP A 40 -9.18 7.93 -4.24
N GLN A 41 -8.92 6.69 -4.68
CA GLN A 41 -9.09 6.26 -6.07
C GLN A 41 -10.54 5.88 -6.42
N GLY A 42 -11.47 5.92 -5.46
CA GLY A 42 -12.87 5.51 -5.63
C GLY A 42 -13.58 6.16 -6.83
N ALA A 43 -13.51 7.49 -6.91
CA ALA A 43 -14.15 8.24 -7.97
C ALA A 43 -13.56 7.91 -9.36
N TYR A 44 -12.24 7.75 -9.44
CA TYR A 44 -11.55 7.41 -10.67
C TYR A 44 -11.96 6.03 -11.19
N VAL A 45 -12.00 5.03 -10.31
CA VAL A 45 -12.42 3.66 -10.68
C VAL A 45 -13.88 3.64 -11.12
N GLU A 46 -14.76 4.37 -10.44
CA GLU A 46 -16.17 4.45 -10.81
C GLU A 46 -16.36 5.09 -12.19
N GLN A 47 -15.67 6.20 -12.45
CA GLN A 47 -15.70 6.87 -13.76
C GLN A 47 -15.22 5.94 -14.88
N LEU A 48 -14.05 5.31 -14.70
CA LEU A 48 -13.49 4.39 -15.69
C LEU A 48 -14.44 3.21 -15.97
N ALA A 49 -15.09 2.68 -14.94
CA ALA A 49 -16.06 1.62 -15.08
C ALA A 49 -17.28 2.07 -15.89
N ARG A 50 -17.80 3.28 -15.65
CA ARG A 50 -18.94 3.84 -16.41
C ARG A 50 -18.60 4.09 -17.88
N GLU A 51 -17.36 4.44 -18.20
CA GLU A 51 -16.90 4.63 -19.58
C GLU A 51 -16.76 3.30 -20.34
N ARG A 52 -16.42 2.21 -19.64
CA ARG A 52 -16.13 0.90 -20.25
C ARG A 52 -17.28 -0.09 -20.21
N LEU A 53 -18.20 0.05 -19.25
CA LEU A 53 -19.28 -0.90 -19.00
C LEU A 53 -20.62 -0.33 -19.47
N GLY A 54 -21.40 -1.17 -20.15
CA GLY A 54 -22.71 -0.79 -20.67
C GLY A 54 -23.82 -0.88 -19.62
N ARG A 55 -25.00 -1.36 -20.04
CA ARG A 55 -26.17 -1.52 -19.17
C ARG A 55 -25.96 -2.64 -18.15
N GLY A 56 -26.19 -2.35 -16.87
CA GLY A 56 -26.20 -3.37 -15.80
C GLY A 56 -25.81 -2.80 -14.45
N ARG A 57 -25.92 -3.63 -13.42
CA ARG A 57 -25.36 -3.31 -12.10
C ARG A 57 -24.04 -4.04 -11.95
N PHE A 58 -22.98 -3.31 -11.63
CA PHE A 58 -21.62 -3.82 -11.50
C PHE A 58 -21.12 -3.63 -10.08
N ASP A 59 -20.67 -4.72 -9.47
CA ASP A 59 -20.01 -4.71 -8.18
C ASP A 59 -18.53 -5.03 -8.39
N ILE A 60 -17.68 -4.04 -8.16
CA ILE A 60 -16.24 -4.08 -8.35
C ILE A 60 -15.57 -4.19 -6.98
N GLY A 61 -14.94 -5.32 -6.71
CA GLY A 61 -14.16 -5.55 -5.50
C GLY A 61 -12.68 -5.52 -5.80
N VAL A 62 -11.93 -4.68 -5.08
CA VAL A 62 -10.46 -4.62 -5.17
C VAL A 62 -9.86 -5.19 -3.89
N ARG A 63 -8.86 -6.06 -4.03
CA ARG A 63 -8.03 -6.52 -2.92
C ARG A 63 -6.57 -6.24 -3.22
N VAL A 64 -5.84 -5.89 -2.17
CA VAL A 64 -4.40 -5.70 -2.20
C VAL A 64 -3.79 -6.76 -1.30
N LEU A 65 -2.84 -7.53 -1.85
CA LEU A 65 -2.02 -8.48 -1.12
C LEU A 65 -0.58 -7.96 -1.11
N GLY A 66 -0.02 -7.75 0.07
CA GLY A 66 1.24 -7.03 0.25
C GLY A 66 1.01 -5.55 0.59
N SER A 67 2.08 -4.77 0.63
CA SER A 67 2.02 -3.35 0.96
C SER A 67 2.05 -2.55 -0.34
N ALA A 68 0.91 -1.98 -0.78
CA ALA A 68 0.83 -1.17 -2.00
C ALA A 68 1.53 0.18 -1.83
N LEU A 69 1.60 0.65 -0.59
CA LEU A 69 2.51 1.69 -0.15
C LEU A 69 3.80 1.03 0.30
N PRO A 70 4.99 1.60 0.07
CA PRO A 70 6.17 1.13 0.78
C PRO A 70 5.94 1.37 2.27
N GLY A 71 5.45 0.37 2.99
CA GLY A 71 5.46 0.38 4.44
C GLY A 71 6.88 0.69 4.87
N ALA A 72 7.02 1.74 5.69
CA ALA A 72 8.27 2.22 6.28
C ALA A 72 9.32 1.11 6.36
N ARG A 73 10.19 1.02 5.34
CA ARG A 73 11.13 -0.08 5.29
C ARG A 73 12.24 0.30 6.22
N PHE A 74 12.29 -0.37 7.37
CA PHE A 74 13.44 -0.29 8.26
C PHE A 74 14.72 -0.47 7.44
N SER A 75 15.39 0.64 7.16
CA SER A 75 16.54 0.63 6.27
C SER A 75 17.72 0.14 7.06
N ARG A 76 18.05 -1.15 6.90
CA ARG A 76 19.19 -1.80 7.59
C ARG A 76 20.50 -1.07 7.33
N GLU A 77 20.66 -0.51 6.13
CA GLU A 77 21.84 0.27 5.75
C GLU A 77 21.90 1.59 6.52
N ARG A 78 20.80 2.35 6.60
CA ARG A 78 20.74 3.58 7.40
C ARG A 78 20.91 3.30 8.89
N ALA A 79 20.26 2.27 9.41
CA ALA A 79 20.42 1.83 10.80
C ALA A 79 21.88 1.51 11.13
N ARG A 80 22.58 0.80 10.23
CA ARG A 80 24.01 0.49 10.41
C ARG A 80 24.88 1.75 10.39
N ARG A 81 24.61 2.69 9.48
CA ARG A 81 25.35 3.96 9.41
C ARG A 81 25.17 4.80 10.67
N LEU A 82 23.91 5.06 11.06
CA LEU A 82 23.58 5.86 12.23
C LEU A 82 24.14 5.25 13.52
N TYR A 83 24.06 3.92 13.66
CA TYR A 83 24.64 3.26 14.82
C TYR A 83 26.17 3.36 14.84
N GLY A 84 26.83 3.27 13.68
CA GLY A 84 28.28 3.49 13.56
C GLY A 84 28.68 4.91 13.98
N GLU A 85 27.99 5.92 13.47
CA GLU A 85 28.22 7.33 13.82
C GLU A 85 28.01 7.59 15.32
N LEU A 86 27.00 6.97 15.94
CA LEU A 86 26.79 7.08 17.39
C LEU A 86 27.91 6.44 18.21
N LEU A 87 28.50 5.33 17.74
CA LEU A 87 29.65 4.70 18.41
C LEU A 87 30.90 5.57 18.29
N GLU A 88 31.17 6.13 17.11
CA GLU A 88 32.28 7.06 16.91
C GLU A 88 32.13 8.31 17.78
N LEU A 89 30.92 8.85 17.86
CA LEU A 89 30.61 9.99 18.71
C LEU A 89 30.79 9.65 20.20
N ARG A 90 30.30 8.48 20.63
CA ARG A 90 30.51 7.98 21.99
C ARG A 90 32.01 7.94 22.31
N ASP A 91 32.82 7.39 21.41
CA ASP A 91 34.27 7.24 21.65
C ASP A 91 34.99 8.59 21.79
N GLN A 92 34.43 9.67 21.26
CA GLN A 92 34.98 11.02 21.39
C GLN A 92 34.52 11.74 22.67
N ILE A 93 33.25 11.58 23.06
CA ILE A 93 32.64 12.41 24.12
C ILE A 93 32.49 11.66 25.44
N ALA A 94 32.23 10.35 25.41
CA ALA A 94 32.01 9.52 26.59
C ALA A 94 32.57 8.09 26.39
N PRO A 95 33.91 7.94 26.35
CA PRO A 95 34.53 6.63 26.12
C PRO A 95 34.05 5.59 27.15
N GLY A 96 33.62 4.42 26.65
CA GLY A 96 33.16 3.31 27.49
C GLY A 96 31.68 3.37 27.91
N ALA A 97 30.92 4.40 27.50
CA ALA A 97 29.48 4.40 27.70
C ALA A 97 28.77 3.34 26.82
N GLU A 98 27.64 2.81 27.30
CA GLU A 98 26.82 1.89 26.50
C GLU A 98 25.92 2.69 25.55
N VAL A 99 25.89 2.32 24.27
CA VAL A 99 24.94 2.87 23.29
C VAL A 99 23.86 1.82 23.06
N PRO A 100 22.68 1.94 23.70
CA PRO A 100 21.63 0.95 23.53
C PRO A 100 21.05 1.01 22.12
N PHE A 101 20.64 -0.13 21.58
CA PHE A 101 20.00 -0.20 20.26
C PHE A 101 18.71 0.65 20.19
N THR A 102 18.07 0.91 21.33
CA THR A 102 16.91 1.81 21.40
C THR A 102 17.23 3.25 20.98
N ALA A 103 18.49 3.69 21.07
CA ALA A 103 18.93 5.03 20.67
C ALA A 103 18.63 5.33 19.19
N ILE A 104 18.74 4.33 18.31
CA ILE A 104 18.42 4.50 16.89
C ILE A 104 16.93 4.31 16.62
N THR A 105 16.20 3.52 17.43
CA THR A 105 14.76 3.25 17.21
C THR A 105 13.86 4.47 17.36
N ALA A 106 14.31 5.50 18.08
CA ALA A 106 13.60 6.76 18.23
C ALA A 106 13.84 7.74 17.06
N MET A 107 14.72 7.40 16.12
CA MET A 107 15.08 8.28 15.01
C MET A 107 14.10 8.12 13.84
N PRO A 108 13.43 9.21 13.39
CA PRO A 108 12.44 9.16 12.32
C PRO A 108 13.04 8.77 10.96
N GLU A 109 14.37 8.83 10.80
CA GLU A 109 15.09 8.56 9.54
C GLU A 109 15.20 7.08 9.16
N LEU A 110 14.78 6.18 10.07
CA LEU A 110 14.77 4.73 9.88
C LEU A 110 13.52 4.19 9.19
N ILE A 111 12.50 5.04 9.00
CA ILE A 111 11.19 4.74 8.43
C ILE A 111 11.13 5.22 6.98
#